data_AF-A0A970W4V1-F1
#
_entry.id   AF-A0A970W4V1-F1
#
_cell.length_a   1.000
_cell.length_b   1.000
_cell.length_c   1.000
_cell.angle_alpha   90.00
_cell.angle_beta   90.00
_cell.angle_gamma   90.00
#
_symmetry.space_group_name_H-M   'P 1'
#
loop_
_entity.id
_entity.type
_entity.pdbx_description
1 polymer ?
#
loop_
_entity_poly.entity_id
_entity_poly.type
_entity_poly.pdbx_seq_one_letter_code
_entity_poly.pdbx_strand_id
1 'polypeptide(L)'
;MAFKSPKEIVQTAITAGCAKASLSTEKMLVMGFLAGAYIALGGLLAIIVGRAVNTETLGAGVGKLLFGGVFPVGLMLVIIAGAELFTGNTAVIPPGCLVGKAKWTGLLKNWGLVYVGNFIGSLFVAYFLGKATGLVATDPWLTATKSIAEGKVALEWGAAFWRGVGCNWLVCLAVWLALGSDDIGGKILAIWFPIMAFVAMGMEHSIANMFFIPLGMFQGANVTIGQFLWNNLV
;
A
#
# COMPACT_ATOMS: atom_id res chain seq x y z
N MET A 1 -16.53 10.53 23.81
CA MET A 1 -15.55 9.43 23.79
C MET A 1 -14.63 9.67 22.60
N ALA A 2 -13.32 9.42 22.74
CA ALA A 2 -12.35 9.63 21.65
C ALA A 2 -12.21 8.42 20.71
N PHE A 3 -13.10 7.43 20.83
CA PHE A 3 -13.14 6.25 19.98
C PHE A 3 -14.56 5.69 19.88
N LYS A 4 -14.80 4.90 18.83
CA LYS A 4 -16.09 4.27 18.51
C LYS A 4 -16.15 2.83 19.00
N SER A 5 -17.33 2.40 19.43
CA SER A 5 -17.63 0.99 19.70
C SER A 5 -17.58 0.14 18.41
N PRO A 6 -17.43 -1.19 18.51
CA PRO A 6 -17.43 -2.07 17.34
C PRO A 6 -18.66 -1.88 16.42
N LYS A 7 -19.84 -1.65 17.01
CA LYS A 7 -21.09 -1.41 16.26
C LYS A 7 -21.03 -0.10 15.47
N GLU A 8 -20.50 0.96 16.07
CA GLU A 8 -20.33 2.27 15.43
C GLU A 8 -19.27 2.23 14.32
N ILE A 9 -18.20 1.43 14.48
CA ILE A 9 -17.21 1.22 13.42
C ILE A 9 -17.85 0.56 12.20
N VAL A 10 -18.63 -0.51 12.40
CA VAL A 10 -19.37 -1.16 11.30
C VAL A 10 -20.29 -0.17 10.59
N GLN A 11 -21.03 0.65 11.35
CA GLN A 11 -21.92 1.65 10.76
C GLN A 11 -21.15 2.73 9.98
N THR A 12 -19.98 3.15 10.49
CA THR A 12 -19.08 4.08 9.78
C THR A 12 -18.55 3.46 8.50
N ALA A 13 -18.12 2.19 8.54
CA ALA A 13 -17.62 1.45 7.38
C ALA A 13 -18.71 1.30 6.31
N ILE A 14 -19.95 0.97 6.69
CA ILE A 14 -21.09 0.90 5.77
C ILE A 14 -21.29 2.25 5.07
N THR A 15 -21.34 3.35 5.81
CA THR A 15 -21.53 4.70 5.23
C THR A 15 -20.39 5.04 4.25
N ALA A 16 -19.14 4.85 4.68
CA ALA A 16 -17.98 5.07 3.82
C ALA A 16 -17.98 4.17 2.58
N GLY A 17 -18.33 2.89 2.73
CA GLY A 17 -18.41 1.91 1.65
C GLY A 17 -19.45 2.27 0.60
N CYS A 18 -20.62 2.75 1.03
CA CYS A 18 -21.67 3.23 0.12
C CYS A 18 -21.23 4.48 -0.67
N ALA A 19 -20.54 5.42 -0.01
CA ALA A 19 -20.00 6.59 -0.69
C ALA A 19 -18.93 6.20 -1.73
N LYS A 20 -18.01 5.30 -1.37
CA LYS A 20 -16.95 4.79 -2.27
C LYS A 20 -17.49 4.03 -3.47
N ALA A 21 -18.52 3.20 -3.27
CA ALA A 21 -19.15 2.43 -4.34
C ALA A 21 -19.97 3.29 -5.31
N SER A 22 -20.34 4.52 -4.93
CA SER A 22 -21.13 5.44 -5.74
C SER A 22 -20.32 6.56 -6.41
N LEU A 23 -18.99 6.56 -6.25
CA LEU A 23 -18.11 7.52 -6.91
C LEU A 23 -18.25 7.46 -8.46
N SER A 24 -18.06 8.61 -9.10
CA SER A 24 -17.93 8.66 -10.56
C SER A 24 -16.61 8.03 -11.01
N THR A 25 -16.54 7.61 -12.27
CA THR A 25 -15.35 6.96 -12.84
C THR A 25 -14.12 7.86 -12.71
N GLU A 26 -14.28 9.15 -12.98
CA GLU A 26 -13.23 10.16 -12.94
C GLU A 26 -12.69 10.32 -11.51
N LYS A 27 -13.59 10.40 -10.52
CA LYS A 27 -13.19 10.48 -9.11
C LYS A 27 -12.45 9.23 -8.66
N MET A 28 -12.92 8.03 -9.05
CA MET A 28 -12.23 6.77 -8.73
C MET A 28 -10.81 6.75 -9.30
N LEU A 29 -10.62 7.19 -10.55
CA LEU A 29 -9.31 7.21 -11.19
C LEU A 29 -8.38 8.25 -10.58
N VAL A 30 -8.85 9.48 -10.34
CA VAL A 30 -8.02 10.55 -9.74
C VAL A 30 -7.64 10.20 -8.30
N MET A 31 -8.60 9.79 -7.48
CA MET A 31 -8.32 9.39 -6.10
C MET A 31 -7.50 8.10 -6.03
N GLY A 32 -7.69 7.20 -6.99
CA GLY A 32 -6.86 6.01 -7.16
C GLY A 32 -5.41 6.37 -7.51
N PHE A 33 -5.21 7.28 -8.46
CA PHE A 33 -3.88 7.80 -8.80
C PHE A 33 -3.17 8.39 -7.57
N LEU A 34 -3.85 9.25 -6.82
CA LEU A 34 -3.28 9.85 -5.62
C LEU A 34 -2.90 8.79 -4.58
N ALA A 35 -3.75 7.79 -4.34
CA ALA A 35 -3.42 6.73 -3.39
C ALA A 35 -2.22 5.89 -3.82
N GLY A 36 -2.11 5.54 -5.10
CA GLY A 36 -0.93 4.87 -5.65
C GLY A 36 0.34 5.68 -5.42
N ALA A 37 0.29 6.97 -5.74
CA ALA A 37 1.39 7.89 -5.53
C ALA A 37 1.76 8.01 -4.03
N TYR A 38 0.79 8.09 -3.12
CA TYR A 38 1.05 8.16 -1.67
C TYR A 38 1.72 6.90 -1.13
N ILE A 39 1.26 5.71 -1.53
CA ILE A 39 1.91 4.45 -1.16
C ILE A 39 3.33 4.40 -1.72
N ALA A 40 3.54 4.84 -2.96
CA ALA A 40 4.86 4.91 -3.57
C ALA A 40 5.79 5.90 -2.88
N LEU A 41 5.30 7.05 -2.41
CA LEU A 41 6.09 8.00 -1.60
C LEU A 41 6.54 7.37 -0.28
N GLY A 42 5.65 6.63 0.41
CA GLY A 42 6.02 5.85 1.59
C GLY A 42 7.07 4.77 1.27
N GLY A 43 6.94 4.10 0.13
CA GLY A 43 7.92 3.12 -0.36
C GLY A 43 9.28 3.73 -0.68
N LEU A 44 9.30 4.89 -1.32
CA LEU A 44 10.53 5.62 -1.64
C LEU A 44 11.25 6.05 -0.36
N LEU A 45 10.52 6.64 0.59
CA LEU A 45 11.07 6.98 1.91
C LEU A 45 11.63 5.75 2.63
N ALA A 46 10.92 4.62 2.58
CA ALA A 46 11.38 3.37 3.18
C ALA A 46 12.69 2.86 2.57
N ILE A 47 12.88 2.96 1.25
CA ILE A 47 14.17 2.65 0.61
C ILE A 47 15.26 3.57 1.17
N ILE A 48 15.01 4.87 1.18
CA ILE A 48 16.02 5.86 1.60
C ILE A 48 16.48 5.61 3.03
N VAL A 49 15.54 5.43 3.96
CA VAL A 49 15.84 5.29 5.39
C VAL A 49 16.28 3.87 5.76
N GLY A 50 15.60 2.85 5.24
CA GLY A 50 15.75 1.48 5.70
C GLY A 50 16.84 0.67 5.00
N ARG A 51 17.32 1.11 3.84
CA ARG A 51 18.31 0.35 3.04
C ARG A 51 19.72 0.95 3.01
N ALA A 52 19.92 2.12 3.61
CA ALA A 52 21.24 2.73 3.79
C ALA A 52 21.88 2.44 5.16
N VAL A 53 21.30 1.54 5.95
CA VAL A 53 21.77 1.25 7.31
C VAL A 53 22.82 0.15 7.29
N ASN A 54 23.90 0.33 8.06
CA ASN A 54 24.88 -0.72 8.29
C ASN A 54 24.28 -1.83 9.18
N THR A 55 23.79 -2.89 8.53
CA THR A 55 23.17 -4.04 9.22
C THR A 55 24.17 -4.99 9.86
N GLU A 56 25.46 -4.92 9.48
CA GLU A 56 26.51 -5.74 10.10
C GLU A 56 26.76 -5.29 11.55
N THR A 57 26.74 -3.98 11.79
CA THR A 57 26.95 -3.40 13.12
C THR A 57 25.66 -3.36 13.95
N LEU A 58 24.52 -3.05 13.33
CA LEU A 58 23.25 -2.79 14.05
C LEU A 58 22.32 -4.00 14.10
N GLY A 59 22.63 -5.07 13.35
CA GLY A 59 21.78 -6.24 13.19
C GLY A 59 20.71 -6.07 12.11
N ALA A 60 20.38 -7.18 11.45
CA ALA A 60 19.44 -7.20 10.32
C ALA A 60 18.02 -6.72 10.68
N GLY A 61 17.63 -6.80 11.95
CA GLY A 61 16.31 -6.36 12.43
C GLY A 61 16.12 -4.84 12.37
N VAL A 62 17.18 -4.05 12.56
CA VAL A 62 17.10 -2.58 12.60
C VAL A 62 16.75 -2.00 11.24
N GLY A 63 17.37 -2.51 10.17
CA GLY A 63 17.04 -2.09 8.80
C GLY A 63 15.57 -2.38 8.45
N LYS A 64 15.06 -3.55 8.87
CA LYS A 64 13.64 -3.92 8.69
C LYS A 64 12.69 -3.02 9.48
N LEU A 65 13.03 -2.71 10.74
CA LEU A 65 12.25 -1.81 11.58
C LEU A 65 12.20 -0.40 11.00
N LEU A 66 13.32 0.13 10.52
CA LEU A 66 13.37 1.46 9.92
C LEU A 66 12.61 1.53 8.58
N PHE A 67 12.81 0.52 7.72
CA PHE A 67 12.06 0.39 6.47
C PHE A 67 10.55 0.32 6.74
N GLY A 68 10.13 -0.51 7.69
CA GLY A 68 8.73 -0.62 8.10
C GLY A 68 8.20 0.55 8.91
N GLY A 69 9.05 1.27 9.64
CA GLY A 69 8.64 2.35 10.55
C GLY A 69 8.26 3.64 9.81
N VAL A 70 8.85 3.88 8.63
CA VAL A 70 8.56 5.08 7.83
C VAL A 70 7.58 4.83 6.69
N PHE A 71 7.42 3.57 6.24
CA PHE A 71 6.44 3.19 5.21
C PHE A 71 4.98 3.62 5.53
N PRO A 72 4.48 3.58 6.78
CA PRO A 72 3.10 3.92 7.13
C PRO A 72 2.65 5.31 6.71
N VAL A 73 3.58 6.25 6.47
CA VAL A 73 3.30 7.58 5.91
C VAL A 73 2.43 7.47 4.66
N GLY A 74 2.64 6.46 3.81
CA GLY A 74 1.82 6.25 2.62
C GLY A 74 0.33 6.06 2.93
N LEU A 75 -0.01 5.17 3.86
CA LEU A 75 -1.42 4.93 4.23
C LEU A 75 -1.99 6.10 5.06
N MET A 76 -1.16 6.79 5.85
CA MET A 76 -1.59 8.01 6.57
C MET A 76 -2.06 9.07 5.58
N LEU A 77 -1.31 9.31 4.50
CA LEU A 77 -1.71 10.24 3.44
C LEU A 77 -2.99 9.78 2.74
N VAL A 78 -3.13 8.50 2.43
CA VAL A 78 -4.37 7.95 1.82
C VAL A 78 -5.59 8.23 2.69
N ILE A 79 -5.51 7.95 4.00
CA ILE A 79 -6.66 8.05 4.90
C ILE A 79 -6.96 9.49 5.29
N ILE A 80 -5.93 10.30 5.56
CA ILE A 80 -6.10 11.67 6.07
C ILE A 80 -6.37 12.64 4.92
N ALA A 81 -5.65 12.53 3.80
CA ALA A 81 -5.86 13.41 2.64
C ALA A 81 -7.06 12.97 1.76
N GLY A 82 -7.60 11.78 1.99
CA GLY A 82 -8.82 11.30 1.34
C GLY A 82 -8.60 10.79 -0.09
N ALA A 83 -7.88 9.68 -0.22
CA ALA A 83 -7.67 8.99 -1.50
C ALA A 83 -8.33 7.58 -1.51
N GLU A 84 -8.39 6.96 -2.68
CA GLU A 84 -9.00 5.63 -2.86
C GLU A 84 -7.91 4.57 -3.03
N LEU A 85 -7.76 3.68 -2.05
CA LEU A 85 -6.79 2.59 -2.10
C LEU A 85 -7.53 1.26 -2.20
N PHE A 86 -7.19 0.45 -3.21
CA PHE A 86 -7.83 -0.83 -3.48
C PHE A 86 -7.84 -1.74 -2.24
N THR A 87 -6.68 -1.96 -1.63
CA THR A 87 -6.52 -2.85 -0.47
C THR A 87 -7.41 -2.44 0.70
N GLY A 88 -7.47 -1.15 1.04
CA GLY A 88 -8.39 -0.63 2.06
C GLY A 88 -9.87 -0.75 1.67
N ASN A 89 -10.20 -0.53 0.39
CA ASN A 89 -11.57 -0.63 -0.12
C ASN A 89 -12.12 -2.07 -0.06
N THR A 90 -11.25 -3.09 -0.04
CA THR A 90 -11.67 -4.49 0.18
C THR A 90 -12.25 -4.74 1.59
N ALA A 91 -11.95 -3.89 2.58
CA ALA A 91 -12.59 -3.96 3.90
C ALA A 91 -13.84 -3.10 4.02
N VAL A 92 -13.84 -1.92 3.39
CA VAL A 92 -14.83 -0.86 3.68
C VAL A 92 -16.09 -0.99 2.84
N ILE A 93 -15.99 -1.46 1.59
CA ILE A 93 -17.16 -1.54 0.69
C ILE A 93 -18.04 -2.77 0.98
N PRO A 94 -17.50 -4.00 1.20
CA PRO A 94 -18.34 -5.20 1.37
C PRO A 94 -19.41 -5.13 2.46
N PRO A 95 -19.16 -4.53 3.66
CA PRO A 95 -20.21 -4.38 4.67
C PRO A 95 -21.46 -3.67 4.13
N GLY A 96 -21.30 -2.64 3.29
CA GLY A 96 -22.42 -1.93 2.66
C GLY A 96 -23.18 -2.79 1.65
N CYS A 97 -22.49 -3.67 0.91
CA CYS A 97 -23.11 -4.61 -0.01
C CYS A 97 -23.89 -5.72 0.72
N LEU A 98 -23.32 -6.26 1.80
CA LEU A 98 -23.94 -7.34 2.58
C LEU A 98 -25.26 -6.91 3.23
N VAL A 99 -25.38 -5.64 3.64
CA VAL A 99 -26.63 -5.09 4.19
C VAL A 99 -27.55 -4.46 3.13
N GLY A 100 -27.24 -4.64 1.85
CA GLY A 100 -28.05 -4.16 0.73
C GLY A 100 -28.04 -2.63 0.51
N LYS A 101 -27.12 -1.89 1.15
CA LYS A 101 -27.02 -0.42 1.02
C LYS A 101 -26.09 0.02 -0.13
N ALA A 102 -25.24 -0.87 -0.63
CA ALA A 102 -24.40 -0.65 -1.81
C ALA A 102 -24.57 -1.78 -2.82
N LYS A 103 -24.41 -1.47 -4.12
CA LYS A 103 -24.49 -2.48 -5.18
C LYS A 103 -23.16 -3.20 -5.36
N TRP A 104 -23.20 -4.51 -5.52
CA TRP A 104 -22.01 -5.33 -5.87
C TRP A 104 -21.34 -4.86 -7.17
N THR A 105 -22.13 -4.39 -8.14
CA THR A 105 -21.59 -3.80 -9.38
C THR A 105 -20.78 -2.53 -9.13
N GLY A 106 -21.20 -1.70 -8.16
CA GLY A 106 -20.45 -0.52 -7.73
C GLY A 106 -19.14 -0.89 -7.02
N LEU A 107 -19.16 -1.95 -6.21
CA LEU A 107 -17.96 -2.52 -5.59
C LEU A 107 -16.96 -3.00 -6.65
N LEU A 108 -17.39 -3.82 -7.61
CA LEU A 108 -16.50 -4.35 -8.65
C LEU A 108 -15.93 -3.25 -9.54
N LYS A 109 -16.76 -2.25 -9.89
CA LYS A 109 -16.32 -1.05 -10.61
C LYS A 109 -15.27 -0.28 -9.82
N ASN A 110 -15.51 -0.04 -8.53
CA ASN A 110 -14.56 0.64 -7.66
C ASN A 110 -13.23 -0.13 -7.60
N TRP A 111 -13.28 -1.44 -7.31
CA TRP A 111 -12.08 -2.27 -7.21
C TRP A 111 -11.24 -2.23 -8.48
N GLY A 112 -11.85 -2.42 -9.66
CA GLY A 112 -11.13 -2.38 -10.93
C GLY A 112 -10.51 -1.01 -11.23
N LEU A 113 -11.31 0.07 -11.17
CA LEU A 113 -10.84 1.42 -11.53
C LEU A 113 -9.82 1.97 -10.54
N VAL A 114 -10.02 1.74 -9.24
CA VAL A 114 -9.09 2.19 -8.21
C VAL A 114 -7.78 1.43 -8.30
N TYR A 115 -7.79 0.12 -8.59
CA TYR A 115 -6.57 -0.66 -8.79
C TYR A 115 -5.75 -0.14 -9.99
N VAL A 116 -6.42 0.19 -11.10
CA VAL A 116 -5.78 0.82 -12.27
C VAL A 116 -5.22 2.20 -11.92
N GLY A 117 -6.00 3.03 -11.22
CA GLY A 117 -5.53 4.35 -10.75
C GLY A 117 -4.31 4.21 -9.85
N ASN A 118 -4.36 3.31 -8.87
CA ASN A 118 -3.25 3.01 -7.96
C ASN A 118 -2.00 2.60 -8.75
N PHE A 119 -2.13 1.74 -9.76
CA PHE A 119 -1.02 1.34 -10.62
C PHE A 119 -0.37 2.53 -11.35
N ILE A 120 -1.18 3.38 -11.99
CA ILE A 120 -0.68 4.56 -12.72
C ILE A 120 0.02 5.54 -11.76
N GLY A 121 -0.55 5.77 -10.57
CA GLY A 121 0.05 6.62 -9.54
C GLY A 121 1.38 6.08 -9.01
N SER A 122 1.47 4.78 -8.78
CA SER A 122 2.70 4.11 -8.36
C SER A 122 3.80 4.21 -9.42
N LEU A 123 3.45 3.99 -10.69
CA LEU A 123 4.38 4.14 -11.83
C LEU A 123 4.87 5.58 -11.98
N PHE A 124 3.98 6.56 -11.81
CA PHE A 124 4.33 7.99 -11.88
C PHE A 124 5.43 8.32 -10.87
N VAL A 125 5.27 7.92 -9.60
CA VAL A 125 6.30 8.16 -8.57
C VAL A 125 7.57 7.35 -8.83
N ALA A 126 7.45 6.08 -9.24
CA ALA A 126 8.61 5.26 -9.58
C ALA A 126 9.49 5.90 -10.67
N TYR A 127 8.87 6.41 -11.74
CA TYR A 127 9.59 7.04 -12.82
C TYR A 127 10.05 8.46 -12.47
N PHE A 128 9.12 9.37 -12.18
CA PHE A 128 9.47 10.79 -12.05
C PHE A 128 10.24 11.10 -10.78
N LEU A 129 9.90 10.49 -9.64
CA LEU A 129 10.57 10.79 -8.37
C LEU A 129 11.66 9.79 -8.00
N GLY A 130 11.53 8.53 -8.42
CA GLY A 130 12.55 7.51 -8.16
C GLY A 130 13.68 7.51 -9.18
N LYS A 131 13.34 7.43 -10.48
CA LYS A 131 14.34 7.34 -11.56
C LYS A 131 14.84 8.70 -12.04
N ALA A 132 13.95 9.60 -12.44
CA ALA A 132 14.31 10.81 -13.18
C ALA A 132 15.06 11.86 -12.33
N THR A 133 14.78 11.92 -11.03
CA THR A 133 15.51 12.77 -10.08
C THR A 133 16.90 12.22 -9.73
N GLY A 134 17.15 10.93 -9.97
CA GLY A 134 18.35 10.25 -9.50
C GLY A 134 18.37 9.91 -8.01
N LEU A 135 17.25 10.02 -7.28
CA LEU A 135 17.22 9.86 -5.81
C LEU A 135 17.76 8.51 -5.31
N VAL A 136 17.60 7.45 -6.11
CA VAL A 136 18.11 6.10 -5.82
C VAL A 136 19.14 5.62 -6.85
N ALA A 137 19.79 6.55 -7.56
CA ALA A 137 20.71 6.23 -8.66
C ALA A 137 22.13 5.85 -8.22
N THR A 138 22.46 5.98 -6.93
CA THR A 138 23.77 5.63 -6.37
C THR A 138 23.64 4.59 -5.26
N ASP A 139 24.73 3.87 -5.01
CA ASP A 139 24.79 2.95 -3.87
C ASP A 139 24.77 3.72 -2.54
N PRO A 140 24.16 3.15 -1.48
CA PRO A 140 23.62 1.78 -1.42
C PRO A 140 22.20 1.61 -2.01
N TRP A 141 21.50 2.70 -2.34
CA TRP A 141 20.09 2.66 -2.73
C TRP A 141 19.86 2.03 -4.11
N LEU A 142 20.80 2.21 -5.05
CA LEU A 142 20.71 1.60 -6.37
C LEU A 142 20.66 0.07 -6.28
N THR A 143 21.65 -0.52 -5.61
CA THR A 143 21.70 -1.98 -5.39
C THR A 143 20.50 -2.47 -4.58
N ALA A 144 20.11 -1.77 -3.52
CA ALA A 144 18.97 -2.16 -2.70
C ALA A 144 17.65 -2.15 -3.49
N THR A 145 17.44 -1.14 -4.33
CA THR A 145 16.23 -1.00 -5.16
C THR A 145 16.11 -2.15 -6.16
N LYS A 146 17.23 -2.53 -6.81
CA LYS A 146 17.27 -3.70 -7.71
C LYS A 146 16.96 -4.99 -6.98
N SER A 147 17.64 -5.21 -5.84
CA SER A 147 17.48 -6.41 -5.02
C SER A 147 16.05 -6.58 -4.49
N ILE A 148 15.36 -5.49 -4.13
CA ILE A 148 13.95 -5.55 -3.72
C ILE A 148 13.07 -6.06 -4.88
N ALA A 149 13.25 -5.54 -6.09
CA ALA A 149 12.45 -5.96 -7.23
C ALA A 149 12.70 -7.45 -7.58
N GLU A 150 13.96 -7.86 -7.65
CA GLU A 150 14.36 -9.24 -7.93
C GLU A 150 13.86 -10.21 -6.87
N GLY A 151 14.02 -9.87 -5.59
CA GLY A 151 13.53 -10.70 -4.48
C GLY A 151 12.02 -10.88 -4.47
N LYS A 152 11.25 -9.89 -4.94
CA LYS A 152 9.78 -9.95 -5.00
C LYS A 152 9.27 -10.88 -6.09
N VAL A 153 9.92 -10.90 -7.26
CA VAL A 153 9.51 -11.78 -8.37
C VAL A 153 10.09 -13.19 -8.29
N ALA A 154 11.04 -13.40 -7.37
CA ALA A 154 11.66 -14.70 -7.07
C ALA A 154 10.86 -15.53 -6.06
N LEU A 155 9.79 -14.99 -5.46
CA LEU A 155 8.94 -15.75 -4.54
C LEU A 155 8.20 -16.86 -5.29
N GLU A 156 8.08 -18.02 -4.66
CA GLU A 156 7.13 -19.04 -5.10
C GLU A 156 5.71 -18.52 -4.93
N TRP A 157 4.82 -18.87 -5.86
CA TRP A 157 3.45 -18.37 -5.91
C TRP A 157 2.70 -18.57 -4.59
N GLY A 158 2.81 -19.74 -3.96
CA GLY A 158 2.14 -20.02 -2.68
C GLY A 158 2.63 -19.13 -1.53
N ALA A 159 3.94 -18.85 -1.49
CA ALA A 159 4.52 -17.94 -0.51
C ALA A 159 4.08 -16.48 -0.77
N ALA A 160 4.06 -16.05 -2.03
CA ALA A 160 3.57 -14.73 -2.42
C ALA A 160 2.09 -14.55 -2.03
N PHE A 161 1.25 -15.54 -2.33
CA PHE A 161 -0.18 -15.54 -2.00
C PHE A 161 -0.42 -15.37 -0.49
N TRP A 162 0.18 -16.21 0.35
CA TRP A 162 -0.03 -16.12 1.81
C TRP A 162 0.55 -14.84 2.43
N ARG A 163 1.66 -14.33 1.89
CA ARG A 163 2.18 -13.01 2.27
C ARG A 163 1.23 -11.89 1.86
N GLY A 164 0.57 -12.02 0.72
CA GLY A 164 -0.49 -11.11 0.27
C GLY A 164 -1.69 -11.10 1.21
N VAL A 165 -2.18 -12.28 1.60
CA VAL A 165 -3.28 -12.44 2.57
C VAL A 165 -2.93 -11.79 3.90
N GLY A 166 -1.74 -12.10 4.46
CA GLY A 166 -1.29 -11.55 5.73
C GLY A 166 -1.09 -10.02 5.68
N CYS A 167 -0.56 -9.50 4.57
CA CYS A 167 -0.45 -8.07 4.35
C CYS A 167 -1.83 -7.40 4.35
N ASN A 168 -2.76 -7.88 3.52
CA ASN A 168 -4.05 -7.23 3.37
C ASN A 168 -4.90 -7.34 4.64
N TRP A 169 -4.74 -8.40 5.44
CA TRP A 169 -5.36 -8.49 6.76
C TRP A 169 -4.96 -7.31 7.65
N LEU A 170 -3.66 -7.00 7.70
CA LEU A 170 -3.13 -5.88 8.50
C LEU A 170 -3.51 -4.52 7.92
N VAL A 171 -3.54 -4.37 6.59
CA VAL A 171 -4.02 -3.13 5.94
C VAL A 171 -5.50 -2.88 6.25
N CYS A 172 -6.35 -3.90 6.10
CA CYS A 172 -7.77 -3.84 6.45
C CYS A 172 -7.98 -3.48 7.91
N LEU A 173 -7.20 -4.10 8.82
CA LEU A 173 -7.23 -3.79 10.24
C LEU A 173 -6.82 -2.34 10.51
N ALA A 174 -5.79 -1.83 9.85
CA ALA A 174 -5.33 -0.44 10.00
C ALA A 174 -6.44 0.55 9.61
N VAL A 175 -7.11 0.31 8.48
CA VAL A 175 -8.24 1.14 8.03
C VAL A 175 -9.41 1.03 9.01
N TRP A 176 -9.73 -0.18 9.48
CA TRP A 176 -10.82 -0.41 10.42
C TRP A 176 -10.60 0.28 11.77
N LEU A 177 -9.39 0.20 12.31
CA LEU A 177 -8.99 0.89 13.54
C LEU A 177 -9.02 2.41 13.36
N ALA A 178 -8.57 2.92 12.20
CA ALA A 178 -8.62 4.35 11.89
C ALA A 178 -10.07 4.88 11.78
N LEU A 179 -11.02 4.07 11.31
CA LEU A 179 -12.45 4.44 11.34
C LEU A 179 -13.01 4.55 12.77
N GLY A 180 -12.39 3.84 13.71
CA GLY A 180 -12.73 3.84 15.13
C GLY A 180 -12.20 5.01 15.93
N SER A 181 -11.33 5.85 15.36
CA SER A 181 -10.81 7.08 15.99
C SER A 181 -11.41 8.32 15.34
N ASP A 182 -11.74 9.32 16.17
CA ASP A 182 -12.31 10.60 15.72
C ASP A 182 -11.26 11.72 15.60
N ASP A 183 -10.04 11.50 16.10
CA ASP A 183 -8.93 12.45 16.03
C ASP A 183 -7.81 11.97 15.08
N ILE A 184 -7.02 12.92 14.57
CA ILE A 184 -5.95 12.59 13.60
C ILE A 184 -4.82 11.79 14.27
N GLY A 185 -4.48 12.07 15.53
CA GLY A 185 -3.42 11.37 16.26
C GLY A 185 -3.72 9.89 16.46
N GLY A 186 -4.95 9.57 16.88
CA GLY A 186 -5.43 8.20 17.02
C GLY A 186 -5.45 7.46 15.68
N LYS A 187 -5.85 8.11 14.58
CA LYS A 187 -5.75 7.53 13.22
C LYS A 187 -4.32 7.22 12.81
N ILE A 188 -3.39 8.14 13.07
CA ILE A 188 -1.95 7.93 12.79
C ILE A 188 -1.44 6.69 13.53
N LEU A 189 -1.72 6.57 14.83
CA LEU A 189 -1.27 5.42 15.62
C LEU A 189 -1.95 4.10 15.18
N ALA A 190 -3.25 4.14 14.89
CA ALA A 190 -4.01 3.01 14.37
C ALA A 190 -3.47 2.51 13.02
N ILE A 191 -2.95 3.41 12.19
CA ILE A 191 -2.31 3.08 10.92
C ILE A 191 -0.88 2.59 11.13
N TRP A 192 -0.11 3.24 12.00
CA TRP A 192 1.33 3.01 12.09
C TRP A 192 1.69 1.58 12.45
N PHE A 193 1.11 1.02 13.53
CA PHE A 193 1.51 -0.30 14.03
C PHE A 193 1.23 -1.46 13.06
N PRO A 194 0.02 -1.62 12.49
CA PRO A 194 -0.25 -2.73 11.59
C PRO A 194 0.57 -2.65 10.28
N ILE A 195 0.77 -1.43 9.77
CA ILE A 195 1.51 -1.21 8.53
C ILE A 195 3.00 -1.46 8.74
N MET A 196 3.58 -0.95 9.84
CA MET A 196 4.96 -1.24 10.21
C MET A 196 5.18 -2.75 10.37
N ALA A 197 4.26 -3.45 11.02
CA ALA A 197 4.37 -4.89 11.24
C ALA A 197 4.45 -5.69 9.92
N PHE A 198 3.52 -5.48 8.98
CA PHE A 198 3.54 -6.28 7.74
C PHE A 198 4.80 -6.01 6.91
N VAL A 199 5.26 -4.76 6.90
CA VAL A 199 6.44 -4.36 6.13
C VAL A 199 7.70 -4.94 6.76
N ALA A 200 7.87 -4.84 8.09
CA ALA A 200 9.01 -5.41 8.80
C ALA A 200 9.05 -6.95 8.70
N MET A 201 7.88 -7.61 8.63
CA MET A 201 7.77 -9.05 8.38
C MET A 201 8.07 -9.45 6.92
N GLY A 202 8.13 -8.50 5.98
CA GLY A 202 8.38 -8.79 4.56
C GLY A 202 7.17 -9.39 3.84
N MET A 203 5.96 -8.99 4.23
CA MET A 203 4.71 -9.37 3.56
C MET A 203 4.54 -8.60 2.24
N GLU A 204 3.66 -9.09 1.36
CA GLU A 204 3.52 -8.58 -0.01
C GLU A 204 2.28 -7.69 -0.15
N HIS A 205 2.47 -6.42 -0.55
CA HIS A 205 1.39 -5.46 -0.76
C HIS A 205 1.29 -5.12 -2.24
N SER A 206 0.18 -5.48 -2.90
CA SER A 206 0.01 -5.31 -4.35
C SER A 206 0.35 -3.89 -4.84
N ILE A 207 -0.20 -2.85 -4.20
CA ILE A 207 0.04 -1.45 -4.63
C ILE A 207 1.46 -0.97 -4.35
N ALA A 208 2.12 -1.53 -3.32
CA ALA A 208 3.53 -1.21 -3.06
C ALA A 208 4.43 -1.90 -4.10
N ASN A 209 4.08 -3.11 -4.51
CA ASN A 209 4.79 -3.86 -5.53
C ASN A 209 4.69 -3.21 -6.91
N MET A 210 3.56 -2.55 -7.20
CA MET A 210 3.39 -1.66 -8.36
C MET A 210 4.37 -0.48 -8.39
N PHE A 211 5.01 -0.15 -7.27
CA PHE A 211 6.07 0.85 -7.20
C PHE A 211 7.46 0.19 -7.16
N PHE A 212 7.69 -0.73 -6.22
CA PHE A 212 9.00 -1.31 -5.97
C PHE A 212 9.57 -2.06 -7.17
N ILE A 213 8.74 -2.87 -7.85
CA ILE A 213 9.20 -3.69 -8.97
C ILE A 213 9.51 -2.80 -10.18
N PRO A 214 8.60 -1.91 -10.64
CA PRO A 214 8.92 -0.99 -11.73
C PRO A 214 10.10 -0.06 -11.43
N LEU A 215 10.25 0.44 -10.21
CA LEU A 215 11.41 1.24 -9.84
C LEU A 215 12.72 0.46 -9.99
N GLY A 216 12.77 -0.80 -9.54
CA GLY A 216 13.92 -1.69 -9.76
C GLY A 216 14.18 -1.94 -11.24
N MET A 217 13.14 -2.20 -12.04
CA MET A 217 13.25 -2.35 -13.49
C MET A 217 13.83 -1.09 -14.15
N PHE A 218 13.35 0.10 -13.79
CA PHE A 218 13.90 1.37 -14.29
C PHE A 218 15.35 1.60 -13.89
N GLN A 219 15.79 1.02 -12.77
CA GLN A 219 17.19 1.05 -12.35
C GLN A 219 18.06 -0.07 -12.95
N GLY A 220 17.47 -1.00 -13.71
CA GLY A 220 18.19 -2.08 -14.39
C GLY A 220 18.25 -3.38 -13.58
N ALA A 221 17.25 -3.67 -12.76
CA ALA A 221 17.05 -5.00 -12.17
C ALA A 221 16.75 -6.05 -13.26
N ASN A 222 17.19 -7.29 -13.06
CA ASN A 222 16.92 -8.37 -14.01
C ASN A 222 15.52 -8.96 -13.80
N VAL A 223 14.49 -8.13 -14.08
CA VAL A 223 13.07 -8.48 -13.92
C VAL A 223 12.34 -8.21 -15.23
N THR A 224 11.70 -9.24 -15.76
CA THR A 224 10.83 -9.13 -16.94
C THR A 224 9.43 -8.65 -16.57
N ILE A 225 8.71 -8.06 -17.53
CA ILE A 225 7.29 -7.70 -17.36
C ILE A 225 6.45 -8.95 -17.03
N GLY A 226 6.76 -10.10 -17.64
CA GLY A 226 6.07 -11.36 -17.35
C GLY A 226 6.23 -11.80 -15.90
N GLN A 227 7.46 -11.75 -15.36
CA GLN A 227 7.70 -12.02 -13.94
C GLN A 227 7.00 -11.03 -13.01
N PHE A 228 7.02 -9.74 -13.35
CA PHE A 228 6.32 -8.72 -12.57
C PHE A 228 4.81 -9.01 -12.50
N LEU A 229 4.19 -9.28 -13.64
CA LEU A 229 2.76 -9.52 -13.70
C LEU A 229 2.41 -10.87 -13.04
N TRP A 230 2.97 -11.99 -13.51
CA TRP A 230 2.49 -13.33 -13.15
C TRP A 230 3.08 -13.90 -11.87
N ASN A 231 4.30 -13.52 -11.49
CA ASN A 231 4.90 -14.05 -10.26
C ASN A 231 4.53 -13.23 -9.03
N ASN A 232 4.04 -11.98 -9.20
CA ASN A 232 3.85 -11.07 -8.07
C ASN A 232 2.52 -10.31 -8.04
N LEU A 233 2.00 -9.83 -9.18
CA LEU A 233 0.75 -9.05 -9.21
C LEU A 233 -0.53 -9.88 -9.41
N VAL A 234 -0.42 -11.19 -9.64
CA VAL A 234 -1.56 -12.14 -9.76
C VAL A 234 -2.00 -12.65 -8.41
#